data_AF-A0A947C5B0-F1
#
_entry.id   AF-A0A947C5B0-F1
#
_cell.length_a   1.000
_cell.length_b   1.000
_cell.length_c   1.000
_cell.angle_alpha   90.00
_cell.angle_beta   90.00
_cell.angle_gamma   90.00
#
_symmetry.space_group_name_H-M   'P 1'
#
loop_
_entity.id
_entity.type
_entity.pdbx_description
1 polymer ?
#
loop_
_entity_poly.entity_id
_entity_poly.type
_entity_poly.pdbx_seq_one_letter_code
_entity_poly.pdbx_strand_id
1 'polypeptide(L)'
;MSIKRNLARLAQSTPRQLDVTSVRGALPGQPRETEHGELHLIDEYLEPQHHHGRSPIAKALGVSTERLAQLALDPSLERIDLQRALFLDTETTGLAGGTGTVPFLIGIAWFEDQSMRIQQLFLPELGREAPMLGWLRERVQQSSCVVSFNGKTFDWPLLRNRFVLNRVRAPALPPHLDLLHCARRVLRPRLKSVRL
;
A
#
# COMPACT_ATOMS: atom_id res chain seq x y z
N MET A 1 -27.60 38.48 5.11
CA MET A 1 -27.78 38.14 6.54
C MET A 1 -27.96 36.63 6.74
N SER A 2 -27.04 35.77 6.26
CA SER A 2 -27.22 34.30 6.29
C SER A 2 -25.95 33.47 6.56
N ILE A 3 -24.77 34.08 6.71
CA ILE A 3 -23.50 33.35 6.86
C ILE A 3 -23.03 33.27 8.34
N LYS A 4 -23.41 34.22 9.19
CA LYS A 4 -22.99 34.24 10.61
C LYS A 4 -23.73 33.24 11.52
N ARG A 5 -24.87 32.68 11.09
CA ARG A 5 -25.67 31.74 11.93
C ARG A 5 -25.17 30.29 11.89
N ASN A 6 -24.42 29.87 10.86
CA ASN A 6 -23.93 28.48 10.76
C ASN A 6 -22.59 28.24 11.46
N LEU A 7 -21.77 29.29 11.67
CA LEU A 7 -20.47 29.18 12.36
C LEU A 7 -20.60 28.99 13.87
N ALA A 8 -21.68 29.50 14.50
CA ALA A 8 -21.91 29.34 15.94
C ALA A 8 -22.32 27.90 16.33
N ARG A 9 -22.86 27.11 15.39
CA ARG A 9 -23.31 25.73 15.63
C ARG A 9 -22.17 24.70 15.60
N LEU A 10 -21.10 24.98 14.85
CA LEU A 10 -19.91 24.12 14.78
C LEU A 10 -18.96 24.32 15.97
N ALA A 11 -19.08 25.44 16.70
CA ALA A 11 -18.28 25.71 17.89
C ALA A 11 -18.87 25.11 19.19
N GLN A 12 -20.07 24.51 19.13
CA GLN A 12 -20.78 23.94 20.28
C GLN A 12 -20.86 22.41 20.26
N SER A 13 -20.30 21.74 19.25
CA SER A 13 -20.17 20.28 19.29
C SER A 13 -18.98 19.93 20.18
N THR A 14 -19.25 19.49 21.41
CA THR A 14 -18.28 18.78 22.24
C THR A 14 -17.64 17.69 21.38
N PRO A 15 -16.30 17.58 21.29
CA PRO A 15 -15.67 16.50 20.56
C PRO A 15 -16.26 15.19 21.08
N ARG A 16 -16.86 14.40 20.18
CA ARG A 16 -17.45 13.12 20.52
C ARG A 16 -16.33 12.28 21.13
N GLN A 17 -16.38 12.12 22.45
CA GLN A 17 -15.38 11.36 23.18
C GLN A 17 -15.54 9.91 22.70
N LEU A 18 -14.64 9.50 21.80
CA LEU A 18 -14.58 8.14 21.34
C LEU A 18 -14.28 7.30 22.57
N ASP A 19 -15.22 6.44 22.94
CA ASP A 19 -14.97 5.43 23.96
C ASP A 19 -13.98 4.40 23.39
N VAL A 20 -12.70 4.69 23.53
CA VAL A 20 -11.59 3.82 23.10
C VAL A 20 -11.58 2.48 23.84
N THR A 21 -12.33 2.33 24.94
CA THR A 21 -12.47 1.02 25.60
C THR A 21 -13.42 0.09 24.84
N SER A 22 -14.38 0.64 24.09
CA SER A 22 -15.32 -0.13 23.26
C SER A 22 -14.76 -0.63 21.92
N VAL A 23 -13.60 -0.11 21.49
CA VAL A 23 -12.89 -0.53 20.25
C VAL A 23 -11.82 -1.59 20.54
N ARG A 24 -11.91 -2.30 21.68
CA ARG A 24 -11.04 -3.44 21.97
C ARG A 24 -11.57 -4.70 21.28
N GLY A 25 -11.51 -4.72 19.95
CA GLY A 25 -11.59 -5.95 19.17
C GLY A 25 -10.21 -6.60 19.04
N ALA A 26 -10.16 -7.91 18.80
CA ALA A 26 -8.91 -8.54 18.37
C ALA A 26 -8.47 -7.90 17.04
N LEU A 27 -7.16 -7.71 16.87
CA LEU A 27 -6.60 -7.27 15.59
C LEU A 27 -7.00 -8.28 14.50
N PRO A 28 -7.35 -7.82 13.28
CA PRO A 28 -7.58 -8.71 12.17
C PRO A 28 -6.33 -9.55 11.85
N GLY A 29 -6.54 -10.76 11.33
CA GLY A 29 -5.46 -11.69 11.04
C GLY A 29 -5.04 -12.54 12.23
N GLN A 30 -3.95 -13.28 12.06
CA GLN A 30 -3.40 -14.18 13.07
C GLN A 30 -1.94 -13.82 13.36
N PRO A 31 -1.49 -13.94 14.62
CA PRO A 31 -0.08 -13.82 14.95
C PRO A 31 0.70 -14.98 14.30
N ARG A 32 1.86 -14.66 13.74
CA ARG A 32 2.77 -15.62 13.10
C ARG A 32 4.20 -15.27 13.47
N GLU A 33 4.90 -16.22 14.06
CA GLU A 33 6.33 -16.09 14.36
C GLU A 33 7.15 -16.13 13.07
N THR A 34 8.08 -15.18 12.93
CA THR A 34 9.02 -15.08 11.81
C THR A 34 10.42 -14.75 12.31
N GLU A 35 11.41 -14.79 11.41
CA GLU A 35 12.78 -14.36 11.75
C GLU A 35 12.89 -12.88 12.14
N HIS A 36 11.89 -12.07 11.79
CA HIS A 36 11.80 -10.64 12.17
C HIS A 36 11.02 -10.42 13.47
N GLY A 37 10.50 -11.47 14.09
CA GLY A 37 9.59 -11.45 15.23
C GLY A 37 8.13 -11.75 14.84
N GLU A 38 7.22 -11.54 15.79
CA GLU A 38 5.79 -11.78 15.60
C GLU A 38 5.17 -10.78 14.60
N LEU A 39 4.50 -11.32 13.58
CA LEU A 39 3.67 -10.58 12.63
C LEU A 39 2.20 -10.88 12.87
N HIS A 40 1.35 -9.85 12.85
CA HIS A 40 -0.10 -10.05 12.73
C HIS A 40 -0.49 -9.91 11.26
N LEU A 41 -0.97 -10.98 10.64
CA LEU A 41 -1.28 -10.95 9.21
C LEU A 41 -2.54 -11.74 8.83
N ILE A 42 -3.21 -11.24 7.80
CA ILE A 42 -4.12 -12.02 6.97
C ILE A 42 -3.33 -12.51 5.77
N ASP A 43 -3.49 -13.79 5.40
CA ASP A 43 -2.85 -14.43 4.25
C ASP A 43 -3.94 -15.04 3.38
N GLU A 44 -4.10 -14.53 2.17
CA GLU A 44 -5.15 -14.93 1.25
C GLU A 44 -4.59 -15.33 -0.11
N TYR A 45 -5.27 -16.26 -0.76
CA TYR A 45 -4.96 -16.74 -2.08
C TYR A 45 -6.13 -16.46 -3.02
N LEU A 46 -5.83 -15.81 -4.13
CA LEU A 46 -6.75 -15.62 -5.23
C LEU A 46 -6.37 -16.55 -6.37
N GLU A 47 -7.32 -17.39 -6.77
CA GLU A 47 -7.21 -18.26 -7.93
C GLU A 47 -6.99 -17.46 -9.22
N PRO A 48 -6.33 -18.01 -10.26
CA PRO A 48 -6.02 -17.29 -11.50
C PRO A 48 -7.25 -16.63 -12.17
N GLN A 49 -8.40 -17.29 -12.08
CA GLN A 49 -9.69 -16.85 -12.58
C GLN A 49 -10.45 -15.89 -11.66
N HIS A 50 -9.92 -15.56 -10.49
CA HIS A 50 -10.54 -14.55 -9.62
C HIS A 50 -10.65 -13.23 -10.38
N HIS A 51 -11.83 -12.62 -10.38
CA HIS A 51 -12.08 -11.39 -11.14
C HIS A 51 -11.93 -10.17 -10.25
N HIS A 52 -11.07 -9.24 -10.67
CA HIS A 52 -11.06 -7.88 -10.16
C HIS A 52 -11.74 -6.96 -11.20
N GLY A 53 -12.95 -6.51 -10.87
CA GLY A 53 -13.81 -5.82 -11.83
C GLY A 53 -14.20 -6.75 -12.99
N ARG A 54 -13.71 -6.44 -14.21
CA ARG A 54 -14.02 -7.21 -15.43
C ARG A 54 -12.87 -8.10 -15.91
N SER A 55 -11.75 -8.13 -15.19
CA SER A 55 -10.56 -8.87 -15.62
C SER A 55 -10.19 -9.95 -14.60
N PRO A 56 -9.86 -11.17 -15.05
CA PRO A 56 -9.22 -12.14 -14.18
C PRO A 56 -7.83 -11.65 -13.77
N ILE A 57 -7.42 -11.91 -12.53
CA ILE A 57 -6.16 -11.40 -11.98
C ILE A 57 -4.93 -11.90 -12.76
N ALA A 58 -4.93 -13.16 -13.22
CA ALA A 58 -3.83 -13.74 -13.97
C ALA A 58 -3.56 -13.03 -15.31
N LYS A 59 -4.54 -12.25 -15.83
CA LYS A 59 -4.35 -11.43 -17.02
C LYS A 59 -3.25 -10.37 -16.84
N ALA A 60 -2.96 -9.97 -15.60
CA ALA A 60 -1.87 -9.05 -15.30
C ALA A 60 -0.51 -9.60 -15.77
N LEU A 61 -0.30 -10.92 -15.71
CA LEU A 61 0.95 -11.56 -16.15
C LEU A 61 1.18 -11.49 -17.67
N GLY A 62 0.12 -11.29 -18.45
CA GLY A 62 0.18 -11.18 -19.91
C GLY A 62 0.32 -9.75 -20.45
N VAL A 63 0.54 -8.76 -19.58
CA VAL A 63 0.70 -7.36 -20.00
C VAL A 63 2.09 -7.16 -20.60
N SER A 64 2.18 -6.48 -21.75
CA SER A 64 3.47 -6.11 -22.35
C SER A 64 4.20 -5.08 -21.49
N THR A 65 5.38 -5.45 -21.00
CA THR A 65 6.26 -4.61 -20.18
C THR A 65 6.83 -3.44 -20.98
N GLU A 66 7.02 -3.60 -22.29
CA GLU A 66 7.44 -2.51 -23.19
C GLU A 66 6.37 -1.42 -23.26
N ARG A 67 5.10 -1.81 -23.39
CA ARG A 67 3.97 -0.86 -23.38
C ARG A 67 3.81 -0.21 -22.01
N LEU A 68 4.03 -0.95 -20.92
CA LEU A 68 4.03 -0.38 -19.57
C LEU A 68 5.13 0.66 -19.40
N ALA A 69 6.36 0.35 -19.82
CA ALA A 69 7.50 1.26 -19.77
C ALA A 69 7.23 2.56 -20.55
N GLN A 70 6.67 2.46 -21.76
CA GLN A 70 6.25 3.62 -22.55
C GLN A 70 5.16 4.44 -21.86
N LEU A 71 4.17 3.78 -21.27
CA LEU A 71 3.06 4.48 -20.61
C LEU A 71 3.50 5.18 -19.32
N ALA A 72 4.40 4.54 -18.56
CA ALA A 72 5.00 5.07 -17.34
C ALA A 72 6.10 6.10 -17.61
N LEU A 73 6.61 6.17 -18.85
CA LEU A 73 7.82 6.92 -19.22
C LEU A 73 9.04 6.50 -18.41
N ASP A 74 9.19 5.19 -18.19
CA ASP A 74 10.25 4.63 -17.38
C ASP A 74 10.85 3.40 -18.08
N PRO A 75 12.00 3.55 -18.79
CA PRO A 75 12.65 2.46 -19.49
C PRO A 75 13.10 1.32 -18.57
N SER A 76 13.27 1.57 -17.27
CA SER A 76 13.66 0.51 -16.31
C SER A 76 12.59 -0.57 -16.16
N LEU A 77 11.35 -0.29 -16.59
CA LEU A 77 10.23 -1.24 -16.56
C LEU A 77 10.20 -2.19 -17.76
N GLU A 78 11.01 -1.98 -18.80
CA GLU A 78 10.90 -2.74 -20.05
C GLU A 78 11.18 -4.24 -19.88
N ARG A 79 12.06 -4.59 -18.92
CA ARG A 79 12.55 -5.96 -18.70
C ARG A 79 12.20 -6.52 -17.33
N ILE A 80 11.18 -5.98 -16.67
CA ILE A 80 10.69 -6.51 -15.40
C ILE A 80 10.01 -7.86 -15.62
N ASP A 81 9.99 -8.69 -14.58
CA ASP A 81 9.25 -9.96 -14.56
C ASP A 81 7.98 -9.78 -13.74
N LEU A 82 6.82 -9.78 -14.40
CA LEU A 82 5.53 -9.57 -13.74
C LEU A 82 5.13 -10.71 -12.79
N GLN A 83 5.70 -11.91 -12.92
CA GLN A 83 5.52 -12.97 -11.92
C GLN A 83 6.18 -12.62 -10.59
N ARG A 84 7.21 -11.77 -10.63
CA ARG A 84 7.93 -11.25 -9.46
C ARG A 84 7.57 -9.80 -9.13
N ALA A 85 6.45 -9.30 -9.62
CA ALA A 85 5.95 -7.99 -9.24
C ALA A 85 5.42 -8.02 -7.80
N LEU A 86 5.83 -7.05 -6.99
CA LEU A 86 5.28 -6.82 -5.65
C LEU A 86 4.30 -5.65 -5.69
N PHE A 87 3.02 -5.93 -5.49
CA PHE A 87 2.01 -4.91 -5.30
C PHE A 87 2.09 -4.40 -3.86
N LEU A 88 2.01 -3.08 -3.68
CA LEU A 88 2.17 -2.43 -2.38
C LEU A 88 1.14 -1.31 -2.22
N ASP A 89 0.51 -1.28 -1.05
CA ASP A 89 -0.39 -0.23 -0.59
C ASP A 89 -0.29 -0.09 0.93
N THR A 90 -0.53 1.10 1.48
CA THR A 90 -0.46 1.33 2.93
C THR A 90 -1.67 2.11 3.46
N GLU A 91 -2.17 1.70 4.62
CA GLU A 91 -3.09 2.51 5.41
C GLU A 91 -2.35 3.14 6.58
N THR A 92 -2.56 4.44 6.78
CA THR A 92 -1.71 5.26 7.64
C THR A 92 -2.51 6.10 8.62
N THR A 93 -1.91 6.44 9.75
CA THR A 93 -2.56 7.26 10.80
C THR A 93 -2.82 8.72 10.38
N GLY A 94 -2.41 9.15 9.17
CA GLY A 94 -2.70 10.48 8.66
C GLY A 94 -2.04 10.78 7.32
N LEU A 95 -2.59 11.77 6.59
CA LEU A 95 -2.22 12.07 5.20
C LEU A 95 -0.99 12.97 5.03
N ALA A 96 -0.44 13.51 6.12
CA ALA A 96 0.57 14.57 6.07
C ALA A 96 2.03 14.08 5.87
N GLY A 97 2.28 12.77 5.80
CA GLY A 97 3.60 12.20 5.52
C GLY A 97 4.72 12.55 6.51
N GLY A 98 4.39 13.18 7.64
CA GLY A 98 5.33 13.57 8.68
C GLY A 98 5.86 12.39 9.49
N THR A 99 6.84 12.62 10.35
CA THR A 99 7.48 11.57 11.19
C THR A 99 6.51 10.88 12.16
N GLY A 100 5.38 11.51 12.47
CA GLY A 100 4.30 10.94 13.28
C GLY A 100 3.31 10.06 12.50
N THR A 101 3.39 10.03 11.17
CA THR A 101 2.55 9.13 10.37
C THR A 101 3.13 7.72 10.42
N VAL A 102 2.28 6.75 10.78
CA VAL A 102 2.63 5.34 10.92
C VAL A 102 1.76 4.51 9.98
N PRO A 103 2.32 3.55 9.22
CA PRO A 103 1.52 2.59 8.47
C PRO A 103 1.00 1.55 9.46
N PHE A 104 -0.29 1.62 9.79
CA PHE A 104 -0.91 0.63 10.68
C PHE A 104 -1.34 -0.64 9.92
N LEU A 105 -1.44 -0.54 8.59
CA LEU A 105 -1.61 -1.67 7.70
C LEU A 105 -0.66 -1.52 6.50
N ILE A 106 0.05 -2.60 6.17
CA ILE A 106 0.78 -2.71 4.90
C ILE A 106 0.17 -3.87 4.11
N GLY A 107 -0.46 -3.53 2.99
CA GLY A 107 -0.97 -4.49 2.03
C GLY A 107 0.11 -4.81 1.00
N ILE A 108 0.42 -6.10 0.85
CA ILE A 108 1.31 -6.59 -0.20
C ILE A 108 0.67 -7.74 -0.95
N ALA A 109 0.98 -7.85 -2.24
CA ALA A 109 0.59 -9.02 -3.03
C ALA A 109 1.67 -9.37 -4.05
N TRP A 110 1.75 -10.65 -4.41
CA TRP A 110 2.63 -11.15 -5.46
C TRP A 110 2.03 -12.40 -6.10
N PHE A 111 2.58 -12.82 -7.24
CA PHE A 111 2.16 -14.05 -7.90
C PHE A 111 2.96 -15.25 -7.40
N GLU A 112 2.26 -16.34 -7.10
CA GLU A 112 2.81 -17.69 -6.94
C GLU A 112 2.21 -18.50 -8.11
N ASP A 113 3.05 -18.79 -9.11
CA ASP A 113 2.63 -19.25 -10.44
C ASP A 113 1.65 -18.27 -11.12
N GLN A 114 0.38 -18.65 -11.22
CA GLN A 114 -0.70 -17.81 -11.79
C GLN A 114 -1.68 -17.31 -10.72
N SER A 115 -1.56 -17.79 -9.49
CA SER A 115 -2.39 -17.37 -8.37
C SER A 115 -1.75 -16.16 -7.70
N MET A 116 -2.56 -15.26 -7.15
CA MET A 116 -2.06 -14.12 -6.40
C MET A 116 -2.17 -14.40 -4.91
N ARG A 117 -1.06 -14.30 -4.20
CA ARG A 117 -1.05 -14.29 -2.75
C ARG A 117 -1.10 -12.86 -2.24
N ILE A 118 -1.96 -12.61 -1.28
CA ILE A 118 -2.17 -11.30 -0.66
C ILE A 118 -1.87 -11.44 0.82
N GLN A 119 -1.07 -10.52 1.34
CA GLN A 119 -0.87 -10.39 2.78
C GLN A 119 -1.20 -8.97 3.24
N GLN A 120 -1.98 -8.89 4.31
CA GLN A 120 -2.24 -7.65 5.02
C GLN A 120 -1.56 -7.72 6.37
N LEU A 121 -0.51 -6.93 6.56
CA LEU A 121 0.28 -6.88 7.78
C LEU A 121 -0.31 -5.78 8.68
N PHE A 122 -0.75 -6.15 9.88
CA PHE A 122 -1.32 -5.23 10.85
C PHE A 122 -0.30 -4.88 11.92
N LEU A 123 -0.22 -3.59 12.26
CA LEU A 123 0.60 -3.14 13.37
C LEU A 123 -0.15 -3.36 14.70
N PRO A 124 0.33 -4.25 15.59
CA PRO A 124 -0.39 -4.51 16.83
C PRO A 124 -0.36 -3.33 17.80
N GLU A 125 0.78 -2.66 17.86
CA GLU A 125 1.01 -1.53 18.76
C GLU A 125 1.99 -0.55 18.12
N LEU A 126 1.83 0.74 18.40
CA LEU A 126 2.76 1.76 17.90
C LEU A 126 4.19 1.49 18.39
N GLY A 127 5.17 1.60 17.49
CA GLY A 127 6.57 1.30 17.77
C GLY A 127 6.95 -0.18 17.62
N ARG A 128 6.00 -1.08 17.32
CA ARG A 128 6.26 -2.51 17.03
C ARG A 128 6.31 -2.78 15.51
N GLU A 129 6.82 -1.83 14.73
CA GLU A 129 6.82 -1.92 13.26
C GLU A 129 7.97 -2.77 12.71
N ALA A 130 9.03 -2.99 13.49
CA ALA A 130 10.25 -3.65 13.02
C ALA A 130 10.01 -5.03 12.36
N PRO A 131 9.17 -5.93 12.91
CA PRO A 131 8.86 -7.20 12.25
C PRO A 131 8.24 -7.01 10.87
N MET A 132 7.22 -6.15 10.79
CA MET A 132 6.50 -5.84 9.56
C MET A 132 7.41 -5.20 8.49
N LEU A 133 8.30 -4.30 8.90
CA LEU A 133 9.29 -3.67 8.02
C LEU A 133 10.34 -4.69 7.55
N GLY A 134 10.79 -5.59 8.43
CA GLY A 134 11.71 -6.67 8.09
C GLY A 134 11.13 -7.59 7.02
N TRP A 135 9.87 -7.99 7.18
CA TRP A 135 9.14 -8.79 6.21
C TRP A 135 8.96 -8.08 4.86
N LEU A 136 8.51 -6.81 4.88
CA LEU A 136 8.38 -6.00 3.66
C LEU A 136 9.72 -5.87 2.93
N ARG A 137 10.82 -5.65 3.67
CA ARG A 137 12.16 -5.53 3.10
C ARG A 137 12.53 -6.75 2.27
N GLU A 138 12.27 -7.95 2.76
CA GLU A 138 12.57 -9.19 2.05
C GLU A 138 11.74 -9.34 0.79
N ARG A 139 10.43 -9.06 0.88
CA ARG A 139 9.54 -9.09 -0.29
C ARG A 139 10.00 -8.12 -1.37
N VAL A 140 10.40 -6.90 -0.99
CA VAL A 140 10.95 -5.91 -1.93
C VAL A 140 12.25 -6.41 -2.55
N GLN A 141 13.17 -6.99 -1.76
CA GLN A 141 14.44 -7.52 -2.26
C GLN A 141 14.27 -8.71 -3.22
N GLN A 142 13.21 -9.48 -3.07
CA GLN A 142 12.88 -10.62 -3.94
C GLN A 142 12.10 -10.20 -5.20
N SER A 143 11.54 -8.99 -5.23
CA SER A 143 10.73 -8.51 -6.35
C SER A 143 11.57 -8.03 -7.54
N SER A 144 11.04 -8.18 -8.75
CA SER A 144 11.62 -7.60 -9.97
C SER A 144 11.22 -6.12 -10.14
N CYS A 145 10.05 -5.76 -9.60
CA CYS A 145 9.49 -4.43 -9.59
C CYS A 145 8.51 -4.26 -8.42
N VAL A 146 8.29 -3.02 -8.01
CA VAL A 146 7.20 -2.64 -7.11
C VAL A 146 6.10 -1.99 -7.94
N VAL A 147 4.86 -2.37 -7.68
CA VAL A 147 3.65 -1.78 -8.27
C VAL A 147 2.84 -1.13 -7.16
N SER A 148 2.46 0.13 -7.33
CA SER A 148 1.56 0.78 -6.39
C SER A 148 0.68 1.82 -7.08
N PHE A 149 -0.24 2.43 -6.32
CA PHE A 149 -1.00 3.57 -6.79
C PHE A 149 -0.65 4.80 -5.95
N ASN A 150 0.02 5.80 -6.55
CA ASN A 150 0.50 7.01 -5.88
C ASN A 150 1.65 6.78 -4.87
N GLY A 151 2.21 5.57 -4.78
CA GLY A 151 3.21 5.25 -3.78
C GLY A 151 4.59 5.85 -3.99
N LYS A 152 4.91 6.39 -5.17
CA LYS A 152 6.15 7.19 -5.33
C LYS A 152 6.10 8.47 -4.49
N THR A 153 4.91 9.02 -4.29
CA THR A 153 4.71 10.28 -3.54
C THR A 153 4.32 10.04 -2.09
N PHE A 154 3.63 8.94 -1.78
CA PHE A 154 3.05 8.69 -0.45
C PHE A 154 3.69 7.49 0.26
N ASP A 155 3.40 6.26 -0.17
CA ASP A 155 3.77 5.04 0.56
C ASP A 155 5.28 4.90 0.74
N TRP A 156 6.05 5.01 -0.34
CA TRP A 156 7.49 4.72 -0.29
C TRP A 156 8.29 5.74 0.52
N PRO A 157 8.10 7.06 0.35
CA PRO A 157 8.74 8.05 1.24
C PRO A 157 8.43 7.81 2.73
N LEU A 158 7.18 7.48 3.06
CA LEU A 158 6.78 7.14 4.43
C LEU A 158 7.51 5.90 4.94
N LEU A 159 7.50 4.81 4.17
CA LEU A 159 8.15 3.55 4.55
C LEU A 159 9.65 3.73 4.73
N ARG A 160 10.33 4.51 3.88
CA ARG A 160 11.75 4.85 4.04
C ARG A 160 12.03 5.54 5.39
N ASN A 161 11.19 6.48 5.80
CA ASN A 161 11.32 7.11 7.10
C ASN A 161 11.11 6.10 8.24
N ARG A 162 10.13 5.19 8.10
CA ARG A 162 9.89 4.13 9.10
C ARG A 162 11.05 3.15 9.21
N PHE A 163 11.67 2.76 8.10
CA PHE A 163 12.89 1.95 8.10
C PHE A 163 13.99 2.61 8.96
N VAL A 164 14.26 3.90 8.74
CA VAL A 164 15.26 4.66 9.50
C VAL A 164 14.92 4.71 10.99
N LEU A 165 13.67 5.08 11.32
CA LEU A 165 13.23 5.24 12.71
C LEU A 165 13.27 3.92 13.50
N ASN A 166 12.97 2.78 12.85
CA ASN A 166 13.03 1.46 13.46
C ASN A 166 14.41 0.81 13.38
N ARG A 167 15.42 1.51 12.83
CA ARG A 167 16.80 1.00 12.62
C ARG A 167 16.84 -0.29 11.78
N VAL A 168 15.87 -0.45 10.88
CA VAL A 168 15.84 -1.53 9.89
C VAL A 168 16.44 -0.99 8.59
N ARG A 169 17.41 -1.70 8.01
CA ARG A 169 18.05 -1.26 6.76
C ARG A 169 17.02 -1.24 5.64
N ALA A 170 16.74 -0.06 5.07
CA ALA A 170 15.86 0.04 3.91
C ALA A 170 16.44 -0.74 2.71
N PRO A 171 15.62 -1.49 1.96
CA PRO A 171 16.08 -2.18 0.77
C PRO A 171 16.33 -1.18 -0.37
N ALA A 172 17.16 -1.56 -1.33
CA ALA A 172 17.18 -0.87 -2.62
C ALA A 172 15.83 -1.08 -3.29
N LEU A 173 15.18 0.00 -3.74
CA LEU A 173 13.91 -0.10 -4.44
C LEU A 173 14.18 -0.57 -5.88
N PRO A 174 13.57 -1.66 -6.36
CA PRO A 174 13.61 -2.05 -7.77
C PRO A 174 12.82 -1.05 -8.63
N PRO A 175 12.76 -1.22 -9.98
CA PRO A 175 11.86 -0.42 -10.81
C PRO A 175 10.46 -0.30 -10.20
N HIS A 176 9.94 0.92 -10.13
CA HIS A 176 8.68 1.21 -9.45
C HIS A 176 7.64 1.70 -10.46
N LEU A 177 6.65 0.84 -10.75
CA LEU A 177 5.48 1.18 -11.54
C LEU A 177 4.42 1.82 -10.64
N ASP A 178 4.32 3.15 -10.70
CA ASP A 178 3.25 3.89 -10.03
C ASP A 178 2.09 4.12 -11.02
N LEU A 179 1.01 3.37 -10.81
CA LEU A 179 -0.16 3.33 -11.68
C LEU A 179 -0.88 4.67 -11.77
N LEU A 180 -0.71 5.59 -10.80
CA LEU A 180 -1.34 6.90 -10.87
C LEU A 180 -0.82 7.72 -12.04
N HIS A 181 0.49 7.62 -12.35
CA HIS A 181 1.06 8.33 -13.50
C HIS A 181 0.51 7.80 -14.82
N CYS A 182 0.41 6.47 -14.95
CA CYS A 182 -0.21 5.82 -16.10
C CYS A 182 -1.68 6.20 -16.24
N ALA A 183 -2.45 6.11 -15.15
CA ALA A 183 -3.88 6.44 -15.12
C ALA A 183 -4.12 7.91 -15.51
N ARG A 184 -3.35 8.85 -14.96
CA ARG A 184 -3.40 10.27 -15.35
C ARG A 184 -3.14 10.46 -16.83
N ARG A 185 -2.21 9.72 -17.42
CA ARG A 185 -1.88 9.84 -18.83
C ARG A 185 -2.99 9.35 -19.75
N VAL A 186 -3.63 8.22 -19.42
CA VAL A 186 -4.72 7.64 -20.22
C VAL A 186 -6.05 8.36 -19.99
N LEU A 187 -6.37 8.69 -18.73
CA LEU A 187 -7.71 9.08 -18.32
C LEU A 187 -7.92 10.58 -18.19
N ARG A 188 -6.87 11.40 -18.00
CA ARG A 188 -7.03 12.86 -17.88
C ARG A 188 -7.74 13.52 -19.08
N PRO A 189 -7.56 13.07 -20.34
CA PRO A 189 -8.35 13.59 -21.45
C PRO A 189 -9.85 13.24 -21.39
N ARG A 190 -10.23 12.24 -20.58
CA ARG A 190 -11.59 11.65 -20.53
C ARG A 190 -12.33 11.93 -19.23
N LEU A 191 -11.65 12.30 -18.16
CA LEU A 191 -12.22 12.48 -16.81
C LEU A 191 -11.92 13.87 -16.25
N LYS A 192 -12.90 14.45 -15.54
CA LYS A 192 -12.77 15.73 -14.83
C LYS A 192 -11.80 15.66 -13.64
N SER A 193 -11.64 14.48 -13.04
CA SER A 193 -10.70 14.21 -11.93
C SER A 193 -10.17 12.78 -12.02
N VAL A 194 -8.94 12.59 -11.52
CA VAL A 194 -8.20 11.32 -11.43
C VAL A 194 -7.53 11.21 -10.05
N ARG A 195 -8.20 11.75 -9.03
CA ARG A 195 -7.88 11.55 -7.61
C ARG A 195 -8.76 10.42 -7.08
N LEU A 196 -8.20 9.58 -6.21
CA LEU A 196 -8.98 8.75 -5.29
C LEU A 196 -9.60 9.65 -4.21
#